data_AF-A0A7J2V0B7-F1
#
_entry.id   AF-A0A7J2V0B7-F1
#
_cell.length_a   1.000
_cell.length_b   1.000
_cell.length_c   1.000
_cell.angle_alpha   90.00
_cell.angle_beta   90.00
_cell.angle_gamma   90.00
#
_symmetry.space_group_name_H-M   'P 1'
#
loop_
_entity.id
_entity.type
_entity.pdbx_description
1 polymer ?
#
loop_
_entity_poly.entity_id
_entity_poly.type
_entity_poly.pdbx_seq_one_letter_code
_entity_poly.pdbx_strand_id
1 'polypeptide(L)' 'MSREEKLRTLQDLVVELTKLRTQATMGTLDKPHKIKITRKNIARILTILREEELGIVRGKEKGGEGEEKGKQS' A
#
# COMPACT_ATOMS: atom_id res chain seq x y z
N MET A 1 5.88 8.65 -6.60
CA MET A 1 6.78 7.66 -5.98
C MET A 1 7.07 6.58 -6.99
N SER A 2 8.33 6.41 -7.38
CA SER A 2 8.80 5.26 -8.15
C SER A 2 8.55 3.96 -7.38
N ARG A 3 8.47 2.82 -8.08
CA ARG A 3 8.38 1.49 -7.45
C ARG A 3 9.53 1.25 -6.46
N GLU A 4 10.74 1.70 -6.80
CA GLU A 4 11.91 1.58 -5.94
C GLU A 4 11.78 2.38 -4.65
N GLU A 5 11.24 3.60 -4.72
CA GLU A 5 11.02 4.45 -3.55
C GLU A 5 9.97 3.84 -2.60
N LYS A 6 8.93 3.19 -3.15
CA LYS A 6 7.94 2.46 -2.35
C LYS A 6 8.55 1.28 -1.63
N LEU A 7 9.42 0.52 -2.30
CA LEU A 7 10.14 -0.60 -1.70
C LEU A 7 11.10 -0.13 -0.60
N ARG A 8 11.81 0.97 -0.83
CA ARG A 8 12.66 1.61 0.20
C ARG A 8 11.83 2.01 1.43
N THR A 9 10.72 2.71 1.21
CA THR A 9 9.82 3.15 2.27
C THR A 9 9.21 1.96 3.03
N LEU A 10 8.89 0.87 2.32
CA LEU A 10 8.42 -0.37 2.93
C LEU A 10 9.48 -0.96 3.88
N GLN A 11 10.74 -1.03 3.44
CA GLN A 11 11.84 -1.51 4.29
C GLN A 11 12.00 -0.65 5.54
N ASP A 12 11.99 0.68 5.40
CA ASP A 12 12.13 1.60 6.53
C ASP A 12 10.99 1.43 7.56
N LEU A 13 9.75 1.28 7.09
CA LEU A 13 8.60 1.04 7.98
C LEU A 13 8.66 -0.32 8.69
N VAL A 14 9.23 -1.35 8.05
CA VAL A 14 9.41 -2.67 8.68
C VAL A 14 10.48 -2.60 9.77
N VAL A 15 11.58 -1.88 9.52
CA VAL A 15 12.62 -1.61 10.53
C VAL A 15 12.03 -0.84 11.71
N GLU A 16 11.26 0.22 11.44
CA GLU A 16 10.57 0.99 12.48
C GLU A 16 9.60 0.12 13.29
N LEU A 17 8.80 -0.71 12.63
CA LEU A 17 7.87 -1.62 13.30
C LEU A 17 8.60 -2.60 14.22
N THR A 18 9.75 -3.11 13.77
CA THR A 18 10.59 -4.02 14.56
C THR A 18 11.12 -3.31 15.80
N LYS A 19 11.66 -2.10 15.65
CA LYS A 19 12.10 -1.26 16.77
C LYS A 19 10.97 -1.00 17.77
N LEU A 20 9.79 -0.60 17.29
CA LEU A 20 8.62 -0.33 18.14
C LEU A 20 8.16 -1.58 18.89
N ARG A 21 8.21 -2.76 18.25
CA ARG A 21 7.90 -4.04 18.91
C ARG A 21 8.91 -4.39 19.99
N THR A 22 10.20 -4.22 19.71
CA THR A 22 11.25 -4.44 20.72
C THR A 22 11.05 -3.52 21.92
N GLN A 23 10.78 -2.22 21.68
CA GLN A 23 10.45 -1.27 22.75
C GLN A 23 9.20 -1.65 23.52
N ALA A 24 8.16 -2.16 22.86
CA ALA A 24 6.95 -2.65 23.52
C ALA A 24 7.26 -3.81 24.46
N THR A 25 8.04 -4.79 24.00
CA THR A 25 8.45 -5.95 24.81
C THR A 25 9.31 -5.53 26.01
N MET A 26 10.18 -4.54 25.84
CA MET A 26 11.01 -3.98 26.92
C MET A 26 10.24 -3.06 27.87
N GLY A 27 8.97 -2.74 27.59
CA GLY A 27 8.17 -1.82 28.40
C GLY A 27 8.59 -0.34 28.26
N THR A 28 9.43 0.00 27.28
CA THR A 28 9.98 1.35 27.06
C THR A 28 9.28 2.11 25.94
N LEU A 29 8.10 1.65 25.52
CA LEU A 29 7.36 2.25 24.42
C LEU A 29 6.47 3.42 24.87
N ASP A 30 6.88 4.64 24.54
CA ASP A 30 6.12 5.85 24.86
C ASP A 30 4.79 5.97 24.10
N LYS A 31 4.75 5.52 22.84
CA LYS A 31 3.62 5.74 21.92
C LYS A 31 3.10 4.44 21.30
N PRO A 32 2.30 3.65 22.03
CA PRO A 32 1.78 2.36 21.56
C PRO A 32 0.98 2.43 20.25
N HIS A 33 0.26 3.53 20.02
CA HIS A 33 -0.52 3.75 18.79
C HIS A 33 0.34 3.78 17.52
N LYS A 34 1.64 4.09 17.62
CA LYS A 34 2.56 4.07 16.47
C LYS A 34 2.64 2.70 15.82
N ILE A 35 2.64 1.61 16.59
CA ILE A 35 2.64 0.24 16.04
C ILE A 35 1.46 0.04 15.09
N LYS A 36 0.26 0.47 15.48
CA LYS A 36 -0.95 0.35 14.66
C LYS A 36 -0.84 1.20 13.39
N ILE A 37 -0.31 2.42 13.48
CA ILE A 37 -0.13 3.33 12.34
C ILE A 37 0.90 2.76 11.36
N THR A 38 2.07 2.36 11.84
CA THR A 38 3.15 1.79 11.01
C THR A 38 2.68 0.53 10.29
N ARG A 39 1.94 -0.37 10.97
CA ARG A 39 1.31 -1.54 10.33
C ARG A 39 0.34 -1.16 9.20
N LYS A 40 -0.50 -0.15 9.41
CA LYS A 40 -1.43 0.33 8.38
C LYS A 40 -0.69 0.95 7.19
N ASN A 41 0.41 1.65 7.43
CA ASN A 41 1.21 2.25 6.37
C ASN A 41 1.91 1.19 5.52
N ILE A 42 2.48 0.15 6.15
CA ILE A 42 3.02 -1.03 5.45
C ILE A 42 1.95 -1.66 4.55
N ALA A 43 0.75 -1.92 5.10
CA ALA A 43 -0.34 -2.52 4.34
C ALA A 43 -0.74 -1.67 3.13
N ARG A 44 -0.82 -0.34 3.27
CA ARG A 44 -1.13 0.57 2.16
C ARG A 44 -0.11 0.50 1.03
N ILE A 45 1.19 0.50 1.36
CA ILE A 45 2.25 0.41 0.35
C ILE A 45 2.19 -0.94 -0.37
N LEU A 46 2.00 -2.03 0.37
CA LEU A 46 1.83 -3.36 -0.23
C LEU A 46 0.61 -3.44 -1.14
N THR A 47 -0.50 -2.81 -0.75
CA THR A 47 -1.70 -2.72 -1.61
C THR A 47 -1.39 -1.98 -2.90
N ILE A 48 -0.74 -0.82 -2.84
CA ILE A 48 -0.39 -0.03 -4.03
C ILE A 48 0.54 -0.84 -4.96
N LEU A 49 1.58 -1.48 -4.40
CA LEU A 49 2.49 -2.30 -5.18
C LEU A 49 1.76 -3.45 -5.88
N ARG A 50 0.80 -4.09 -5.17
CA ARG A 50 -0.01 -5.17 -5.74
C ARG A 50 -1.00 -4.67 -6.81
N GLU A 51 -1.61 -3.51 -6.59
CA GLU A 51 -2.51 -2.88 -7.59
C GLU A 51 -1.73 -2.54 -8.87
N GLU A 52 -0.50 -2.03 -8.75
CA GLU A 52 0.39 -1.77 -9.89
C GLU A 52 0.78 -3.06 -10.62
N GLU A 53 1.12 -4.13 -9.89
CA GLU A 53 1.41 -5.45 -10.47
C GLU A 53 0.20 -6.05 -11.21
N LEU A 54 -1.02 -5.76 -10.75
CA LEU A 54 -2.26 -6.19 -11.39
C LEU A 54 -2.76 -5.22 -12.48
N GLY A 55 -2.07 -4.10 -12.73
CA GLY A 55 -2.51 -3.07 -13.68
C GLY A 55 -3.78 -2.31 -13.24
N ILE A 56 -4.16 -2.39 -11.96
CA ILE A 56 -5.34 -1.72 -11.42
C ILE A 56 -4.97 -0.28 -11.08
N VAL A 57 -5.20 0.63 -12.04
CA VAL A 57 -5.04 2.06 -11.80
C VAL A 57 -6.33 2.62 -11.21
N ARG A 58 -6.35 2.86 -9.89
CA ARG A 58 -7.43 3.63 -9.24
C ARG A 58 -7.30 5.09 -9.66
N GLY A 59 -7.92 5.46 -10.78
CA GLY A 59 -7.98 6.88 -11.20
C GLY A 59 -7.95 7.19 -12.70
N LYS A 60 -8.10 6.23 -13.62
CA LYS A 60 -8.54 6.55 -14.99
C LYS A 60 -9.97 6.11 -15.16
N GLU A 61 -10.83 7.08 -15.44
CA GLU A 61 -12.25 6.94 -15.74
C GLU A 61 -12.46 5.75 -16.70
N LYS A 62 -13.26 4.77 -16.27
CA LYS A 62 -13.92 3.85 -17.19
C LYS A 62 -15.04 4.63 -17.89
N GLY A 63 -14.68 5.47 -18.86
CA GLY A 63 -15.61 6.20 -19.69
C GLY A 63 -15.47 5.78 -21.15
N GLY A 64 -16.43 4.97 -21.62
CA GLY A 64 -16.78 4.82 -23.04
C GLY A 64 -15.88 3.91 -23.87
N GLU A 65 -16.37 2.70 -24.17
CA GLU A 65 -16.35 2.11 -25.52
C GLU A 65 -17.20 0.83 -25.49
N GLY A 66 -18.50 1.04 -25.34
CA GLY A 66 -19.51 0.09 -25.79
C GLY A 66 -20.01 0.54 -27.16
N GLU A 67 -19.19 0.44 -28.21
CA GLU A 67 -19.74 0.38 -29.57
C GLU A 67 -20.12 -1.07 -29.85
N GLU A 68 -21.31 -1.44 -29.39
CA GLU A 68 -22.04 -2.61 -29.85
C GLU A 68 -22.49 -2.37 -31.30
N LYS A 69 -21.57 -2.48 -32.26
CA LYS A 69 -21.94 -2.61 -33.68
C LYS A 69 -22.30 -4.07 -33.97
N GLY A 70 -23.45 -4.45 -33.43
CA GLY A 70 -24.08 -5.74 -33.61
C GLY A 70 -25.58 -5.59 -33.83
N LYS A 71 -25.99 -4.76 -34.82
CA LYS A 71 -27.30 -4.94 -35.45
C LYS A 71 -27.09 -5.62 -36.78
N GLN A 72 -27.29 -6.94 -36.73
CA GLN A 72 -27.58 -7.81 -37.84
C GLN A 72 -28.91 -7.40 -38.49
N SER A 73 -29.01 -7.76 -39.78
CA SER A 73 -30.21 -7.87 -40.64
C SER A 73 -30.71 -6.61 -41.32
#